data_AF-A0A951HZY0-F1
#
_entry.id   AF-A0A951HZY0-F1
#
_cell.length_a   1.000
_cell.length_b   1.000
_cell.length_c   1.000
_cell.angle_alpha   90.00
_cell.angle_beta   90.00
_cell.angle_gamma   90.00
#
_symmetry.space_group_name_H-M   'P 1'
#
loop_
_entity.id
_entity.type
_entity.pdbx_description
1 polymer ?
#
loop_
_entity_poly.entity_id
_entity_poly.type
_entity_poly.pdbx_seq_one_letter_code
_entity_poly.pdbx_strand_id
1 'polypeptide(L)'
;WKEYAQFAERGQVYSYASPGFWLAGYVIEEVTGKAYADAMNELVFQPLGMERTTLRPSMALTYPLAMGHSASPKEKPVILRPAWNNVAQWPAGSIYSNVGDLSRFVIAMLNGGRVDDKRGIAPLVAEKLPGEYTSMPGEPKVHYGYGVLNFEQRGIRTVMHGGFSRGYGSMIQIAPAQHFAVIVVTNKSGETLPRTRNKAWELFLPLKPEEPQERKTAQPLSAFEAANFAGKYVNGPQTWEVLNKDGKLYLKQEGGDVLLSKSGAYRLSFGPELENDLAFVPNARGEIEYIFDGLYSGRKAR
;
A
#
# COMPACT_ATOMS: atom_id res chain seq x y z
N TRP A 1 11.81 14.89 -21.73
CA TRP A 1 12.21 14.98 -20.32
C TRP A 1 12.35 16.42 -19.81
N LYS A 2 11.50 17.34 -20.28
CA LYS A 2 11.38 18.68 -19.68
C LYS A 2 10.12 18.62 -18.83
N GLU A 3 10.24 18.96 -17.55
CA GLU A 3 9.18 18.90 -16.52
C GLU A 3 8.82 17.51 -15.96
N TYR A 4 9.80 16.78 -15.41
CA TYR A 4 9.46 16.02 -14.20
C TYR A 4 9.47 17.02 -13.05
N ALA A 5 8.35 17.72 -12.87
CA ALA A 5 8.11 18.45 -11.64
C ALA A 5 8.26 17.44 -10.49
N GLN A 6 9.19 17.69 -9.57
CA GLN A 6 9.17 17.00 -8.29
C GLN A 6 7.75 17.16 -7.73
N PHE A 7 7.06 16.03 -7.51
CA PHE A 7 5.67 16.03 -7.04
C PHE A 7 5.54 16.86 -5.74
N ALA A 8 6.55 16.73 -4.87
CA ALA A 8 6.74 17.51 -3.66
C ALA A 8 8.23 17.62 -3.34
N GLU A 9 8.60 18.53 -2.43
CA GLU A 9 9.93 18.50 -1.82
C GLU A 9 10.13 17.20 -1.03
N ARG A 10 11.39 16.80 -0.84
CA ARG A 10 11.74 15.56 -0.14
C ARG A 10 11.19 15.60 1.29
N GLY A 11 10.40 14.58 1.65
CA GLY A 11 9.82 14.44 2.98
C GLY A 11 8.61 15.34 3.26
N GLN A 12 8.18 16.18 2.30
CA GLN A 12 7.07 17.10 2.51
C GLN A 12 5.71 16.38 2.63
N VAL A 13 5.49 15.34 1.82
CA VAL A 13 4.27 14.53 1.85
C VAL A 13 4.55 13.11 1.37
N TYR A 14 3.90 12.14 1.99
CA TYR A 14 3.90 10.77 1.50
C TYR A 14 2.94 10.59 0.32
N SER A 15 3.39 9.90 -0.73
CA SER A 15 2.55 9.45 -1.83
C SER A 15 3.15 8.15 -2.38
N TYR A 16 2.37 7.08 -2.43
CA TYR A 16 2.84 5.79 -2.95
C TYR A 16 3.25 5.92 -4.42
N ALA A 17 4.44 5.43 -4.75
CA ALA A 17 5.01 5.58 -6.09
C ALA A 17 5.74 4.31 -6.54
N SER A 18 5.09 3.48 -7.36
CA SER A 18 5.73 2.35 -8.04
C SER A 18 6.99 2.74 -8.83
N PRO A 19 7.08 3.91 -9.50
CA PRO A 19 8.32 4.34 -10.16
C PRO A 19 9.53 4.44 -9.24
N GLY A 20 9.33 4.74 -7.94
CA GLY A 20 10.42 4.72 -6.95
C GLY A 20 11.03 3.33 -6.80
N PHE A 21 10.20 2.29 -6.81
CA PHE A 21 10.67 0.90 -6.77
C PHE A 21 11.34 0.47 -8.08
N TRP A 22 10.86 0.94 -9.23
CA TRP A 22 11.53 0.68 -10.52
C TRP A 22 12.96 1.24 -10.51
N LEU A 23 13.14 2.46 -10.01
CA LEU A 23 14.45 3.07 -9.86
C LEU A 23 15.32 2.31 -8.85
N ALA A 24 14.76 1.85 -7.73
CA ALA A 24 15.49 1.02 -6.77
C ALA A 24 15.96 -0.31 -7.40
N GLY A 25 15.11 -0.94 -8.23
CA GLY A 25 15.50 -2.11 -9.01
C GLY A 25 16.63 -1.82 -9.99
N TYR A 26 16.57 -0.69 -10.70
CA TYR A 26 17.65 -0.27 -11.59
C TYR A 26 18.97 -0.03 -10.83
N VAL A 27 18.93 0.57 -9.63
CA VAL A 27 20.12 0.70 -8.77
C VAL A 27 20.71 -0.67 -8.40
N ILE A 28 19.86 -1.68 -8.15
CA ILE A 28 20.33 -3.04 -7.91
C ILE A 28 21.02 -3.60 -9.15
N GLU A 29 20.49 -3.38 -10.35
CA GLU A 29 21.13 -3.82 -11.60
C GLU A 29 22.50 -3.16 -11.80
N GLU A 30 22.59 -1.84 -11.61
CA GLU A 30 23.84 -1.09 -11.75
C GLU A 30 24.92 -1.52 -10.74
N VAL A 31 24.54 -1.74 -9.48
CA VAL A 31 25.49 -2.14 -8.42
C VAL A 31 25.94 -3.59 -8.57
N THR A 32 25.05 -4.48 -9.04
CA THR A 32 25.34 -5.93 -9.15
C THR A 32 25.90 -6.33 -10.51
N GLY A 33 25.69 -5.53 -11.55
CA GLY A 33 25.97 -5.90 -12.94
C GLY A 33 25.07 -7.02 -13.48
N LYS A 34 23.96 -7.32 -12.81
CA LYS A 34 23.03 -8.41 -13.14
C LYS A 34 21.65 -7.87 -13.46
N ALA A 35 20.91 -8.56 -14.33
CA ALA A 35 19.50 -8.26 -14.52
C ALA A 35 18.75 -8.44 -13.18
N TYR A 36 17.75 -7.60 -12.92
CA TYR A 36 17.05 -7.55 -11.63
C TYR A 36 16.50 -8.91 -11.20
N ALA A 37 15.98 -9.69 -12.14
CA ALA A 37 15.48 -11.04 -11.86
C ALA A 37 16.56 -12.02 -11.38
N ASP A 38 17.78 -11.90 -11.89
CA ASP A 38 18.90 -12.75 -11.51
C ASP A 38 19.49 -12.29 -10.16
N ALA A 39 19.58 -10.98 -9.94
CA ALA A 39 19.96 -10.41 -8.65
C ALA A 39 18.98 -10.84 -7.54
N MET A 40 17.66 -10.76 -7.78
CA MET A 40 16.66 -11.22 -6.80
C MET A 40 16.74 -12.73 -6.54
N ASN A 41 16.98 -13.53 -7.58
CA ASN A 41 17.16 -14.96 -7.42
C ASN A 41 18.38 -15.28 -6.54
N GLU A 42 19.50 -14.62 -6.77
CA GLU A 42 20.74 -14.85 -6.03
C GLU A 42 20.74 -14.27 -4.61
N LEU A 43 20.21 -13.06 -4.43
CA LEU A 43 20.30 -12.32 -3.16
C LEU A 43 19.15 -12.66 -2.20
N VAL A 44 18.03 -13.16 -2.71
CA VAL A 44 16.81 -13.37 -1.91
C VAL A 44 16.25 -14.77 -2.09
N PHE A 45 15.87 -15.17 -3.31
CA PHE A 45 15.08 -16.40 -3.49
C PHE A 45 15.88 -17.67 -3.19
N GLN A 46 17.06 -17.84 -3.77
CA GLN A 46 17.91 -19.01 -3.53
C GLN A 46 18.39 -19.12 -2.07
N PRO A 47 18.93 -18.06 -1.43
CA PRO A 47 19.37 -18.13 -0.04
C PRO A 47 18.23 -18.47 0.94
N LEU A 48 16.99 -18.11 0.58
CA LEU A 48 15.80 -18.43 1.37
C LEU A 48 15.15 -19.75 0.95
N GLY A 49 15.63 -20.46 -0.07
CA GLY A 49 15.02 -21.69 -0.59
C GLY A 49 13.63 -21.48 -1.20
N MET A 50 13.37 -20.32 -1.78
CA MET A 50 12.13 -19.98 -2.49
C MET A 50 12.20 -20.46 -3.95
N GLU A 51 12.25 -21.78 -4.13
CA GLU A 51 12.58 -22.44 -5.41
C GLU A 51 11.55 -22.22 -6.53
N ARG A 52 10.31 -21.85 -6.18
CA ARG A 52 9.19 -21.60 -7.11
C ARG A 52 8.80 -20.12 -7.13
N THR A 53 9.76 -19.25 -6.84
CA THR A 53 9.59 -17.81 -6.86
C THR A 53 10.42 -17.19 -7.97
N THR A 54 9.78 -16.40 -8.84
CA THR A 54 10.44 -15.81 -10.01
C THR A 54 9.75 -14.54 -10.48
N LEU A 55 10.49 -13.69 -11.19
CA LEU A 55 9.97 -12.54 -11.91
C LEU A 55 9.68 -12.86 -13.38
N ARG A 56 10.13 -14.02 -13.88
CA ARG A 56 10.06 -14.38 -15.31
C ARG A 56 8.80 -15.20 -15.58
N PRO A 57 7.82 -14.70 -16.38
CA PRO A 57 6.61 -15.45 -16.68
C PRO A 57 6.88 -16.79 -17.38
N SER A 58 7.90 -16.87 -18.24
CA SER A 58 8.29 -18.12 -18.92
C SER A 58 8.72 -19.20 -17.94
N MET A 59 9.37 -18.83 -16.83
CA MET A 59 9.73 -19.75 -15.76
C MET A 59 8.50 -20.08 -14.90
N ALA A 60 7.64 -19.11 -14.59
CA ALA A 60 6.43 -19.36 -13.82
C ALA A 60 5.49 -20.37 -14.49
N LEU A 61 5.44 -20.37 -15.83
CA LEU A 61 4.63 -21.29 -16.64
C LEU A 61 5.10 -22.76 -16.58
N THR A 62 6.30 -23.05 -16.06
CA THR A 62 6.77 -24.43 -15.88
C THR A 62 6.30 -25.06 -14.56
N TYR A 63 5.54 -24.31 -13.75
CA TYR A 63 4.94 -24.77 -12.49
C TYR A 63 3.41 -24.73 -12.58
N PRO A 64 2.68 -25.35 -11.62
CA PRO A 64 1.25 -25.11 -11.46
C PRO A 64 0.98 -23.62 -11.21
N LEU A 65 0.49 -22.93 -12.24
CA LEU A 65 0.27 -21.49 -12.22
C LEU A 65 -1.22 -21.16 -12.18
N ALA A 66 -1.62 -20.34 -11.20
CA ALA A 66 -2.97 -19.80 -11.15
C ALA A 66 -3.15 -18.71 -12.21
N MET A 67 -4.17 -18.85 -13.05
CA MET A 67 -4.57 -17.81 -14.00
C MET A 67 -5.34 -16.70 -13.29
N GLY A 68 -5.06 -15.45 -13.62
CA GLY A 68 -5.71 -14.29 -13.03
C GLY A 68 -7.11 -14.03 -13.60
N HIS A 69 -8.06 -13.68 -12.73
CA HIS A 69 -9.46 -13.46 -13.08
C HIS A 69 -9.94 -12.04 -12.82
N SER A 70 -10.94 -11.61 -13.59
CA SER A 70 -11.65 -10.35 -13.34
C SER A 70 -12.27 -10.30 -11.93
N ALA A 71 -12.32 -9.11 -11.35
CA ALA A 71 -13.06 -8.84 -10.13
C ALA A 71 -14.38 -8.14 -10.48
N SER A 72 -15.37 -8.89 -10.96
CA SER A 72 -16.74 -8.39 -11.07
C SER A 72 -17.61 -9.11 -10.04
N PRO A 73 -18.22 -8.42 -9.06
CA PRO A 73 -19.10 -9.04 -8.08
C PRO A 73 -20.36 -9.64 -8.69
N LYS A 74 -20.77 -9.16 -9.87
CA LYS A 74 -22.04 -9.50 -10.53
C LYS A 74 -21.88 -10.50 -11.68
N GLU A 75 -20.66 -10.80 -12.08
CA GLU A 75 -20.37 -11.65 -13.23
C GLU A 75 -19.51 -12.85 -12.83
N LYS A 76 -19.59 -13.91 -13.63
CA LYS A 76 -18.69 -15.05 -13.45
C LYS A 76 -17.24 -14.59 -13.68
N PRO A 77 -16.28 -14.99 -12.83
CA PRO A 77 -14.88 -14.66 -13.04
C PRO A 77 -14.42 -15.13 -14.42
N VAL A 78 -13.83 -14.23 -15.20
CA VAL A 78 -13.23 -14.57 -16.50
C VAL A 78 -11.72 -14.49 -16.42
N ILE A 79 -11.04 -15.46 -17.03
CA ILE A 79 -9.58 -15.45 -17.14
C ILE A 79 -9.16 -14.26 -18.00
N LEU A 80 -8.27 -13.42 -17.46
CA LEU A 80 -7.74 -12.26 -18.14
C LEU A 80 -6.61 -12.64 -19.09
N ARG A 81 -6.69 -12.18 -20.34
CA ARG A 81 -5.68 -12.40 -21.38
C ARG A 81 -5.38 -11.11 -22.16
N PRO A 82 -4.15 -10.94 -22.70
CA PRO A 82 -2.94 -11.71 -22.35
C PRO A 82 -2.54 -11.49 -20.88
N ALA A 83 -1.69 -12.36 -20.34
CA ALA A 83 -1.09 -12.14 -19.02
C ALA A 83 -0.27 -10.84 -19.05
N TRP A 84 -0.42 -10.02 -18.01
CA TRP A 84 0.32 -8.76 -17.91
C TRP A 84 1.79 -9.04 -17.60
N ASN A 85 2.71 -8.45 -18.36
CA ASN A 85 4.13 -8.49 -18.09
C ASN A 85 4.82 -7.21 -18.57
N ASN A 86 5.59 -6.58 -17.69
CA ASN A 86 6.45 -5.46 -18.03
C ASN A 86 7.74 -5.54 -17.19
N VAL A 87 8.87 -5.78 -17.85
CA VAL A 87 10.18 -5.97 -17.21
C VAL A 87 10.58 -4.77 -16.37
N ALA A 88 10.32 -3.54 -16.85
CA ALA A 88 10.64 -2.32 -16.12
C ALA A 88 9.83 -2.17 -14.82
N GLN A 89 8.71 -2.86 -14.69
CA GLN A 89 7.83 -2.81 -13.52
C GLN A 89 8.07 -3.94 -12.52
N TRP A 90 8.93 -4.90 -12.86
CA TRP A 90 9.23 -6.05 -12.01
C TRP A 90 9.59 -5.70 -10.56
N PRO A 91 10.43 -4.68 -10.30
CA PRO A 91 10.78 -4.30 -8.94
C PRO A 91 9.62 -3.86 -8.05
N ALA A 92 8.50 -3.41 -8.63
CA ALA A 92 7.38 -2.87 -7.88
C ALA A 92 6.28 -3.89 -7.51
N GLY A 93 6.38 -5.16 -7.94
CA GLY A 93 5.39 -6.18 -7.54
C GLY A 93 5.03 -7.26 -8.55
N SER A 94 5.94 -7.68 -9.44
CA SER A 94 5.65 -8.71 -10.47
C SER A 94 6.18 -10.11 -10.12
N ILE A 95 6.33 -10.41 -8.83
CA ILE A 95 6.83 -11.72 -8.40
C ILE A 95 5.72 -12.77 -8.51
N TYR A 96 5.99 -13.85 -9.23
CA TYR A 96 5.24 -15.09 -9.17
C TYR A 96 5.80 -15.94 -8.03
N SER A 97 4.93 -16.39 -7.12
CA SER A 97 5.33 -17.19 -5.96
C SER A 97 4.15 -18.06 -5.49
N ASN A 98 4.34 -18.81 -4.41
CA ASN A 98 3.32 -19.59 -3.73
C ASN A 98 3.42 -19.36 -2.21
N VAL A 99 2.39 -19.76 -1.46
CA VAL A 99 2.35 -19.51 -0.01
C VAL A 99 3.51 -20.20 0.74
N GLY A 100 3.97 -21.36 0.27
CA GLY A 100 5.12 -22.06 0.85
C GLY A 100 6.41 -21.23 0.77
N ASP A 101 6.76 -20.76 -0.42
CA ASP A 101 7.92 -19.90 -0.64
C ASP A 101 7.80 -18.56 0.13
N LEU A 102 6.64 -17.90 0.05
CA LEU A 102 6.41 -16.65 0.79
C LEU A 102 6.50 -16.86 2.30
N SER A 103 6.12 -18.04 2.81
CA SER A 103 6.28 -18.37 4.23
C SER A 103 7.76 -18.43 4.62
N ARG A 104 8.65 -18.90 3.73
CA ARG A 104 10.10 -18.92 3.98
C ARG A 104 10.67 -17.51 4.08
N PHE A 105 10.23 -16.59 3.21
CA PHE A 105 10.57 -15.17 3.32
C PHE A 105 10.11 -14.57 4.65
N VAL A 106 8.86 -14.83 5.05
CA VAL A 106 8.31 -14.33 6.32
C VAL A 106 9.03 -14.91 7.53
N ILE A 107 9.35 -16.21 7.53
CA ILE A 107 10.15 -16.86 8.59
C ILE A 107 11.51 -16.18 8.71
N ALA A 108 12.18 -15.89 7.60
CA ALA A 108 13.44 -15.17 7.62
C ALA A 108 13.30 -13.76 8.20
N MET A 109 12.25 -13.02 7.84
CA MET A 109 11.99 -11.69 8.40
C MET A 109 11.75 -11.74 9.92
N LEU A 110 11.05 -12.76 10.42
CA LEU A 110 10.82 -12.97 11.85
C LEU A 110 12.08 -13.40 12.61
N ASN A 111 13.02 -14.08 11.94
CA ASN A 111 14.19 -14.70 12.56
C ASN A 111 15.51 -13.99 12.19
N GLY A 112 15.49 -12.66 12.01
CA GLY A 112 16.70 -11.88 11.77
C GLY A 112 17.48 -12.30 10.50
N GLY A 113 16.74 -12.70 9.48
CA GLY A 113 17.22 -13.14 8.17
C GLY A 113 17.54 -14.63 8.05
N ARG A 114 17.05 -15.48 8.96
CA ARG A 114 17.36 -16.92 8.99
C ARG A 114 16.16 -17.81 8.65
N VAL A 115 16.40 -18.85 7.86
CA VAL A 115 15.45 -19.93 7.57
C VAL A 115 16.23 -21.26 7.51
N ASP A 116 15.66 -22.35 8.04
CA ASP A 116 16.30 -23.67 8.14
C ASP A 116 17.72 -23.62 8.72
N ASP A 117 17.92 -22.85 9.79
CA ASP A 117 19.20 -22.61 10.45
C ASP A 117 20.32 -22.03 9.56
N LYS A 118 19.96 -21.50 8.39
CA LYS A 118 20.85 -20.79 7.48
C LYS A 118 20.52 -19.31 7.45
N ARG A 119 21.54 -18.48 7.26
CA ARG A 119 21.36 -17.05 7.01
C ARG A 119 21.08 -16.86 5.52
N GLY A 120 19.85 -16.50 5.19
CA GLY A 120 19.45 -16.22 3.81
C GLY A 120 19.53 -14.74 3.46
N ILE A 121 19.18 -13.85 4.39
CA ILE A 121 19.32 -12.39 4.23
C ILE A 121 20.07 -11.78 5.43
N ALA A 122 20.65 -10.60 5.21
CA ALA A 122 21.36 -9.90 6.28
C ALA A 122 20.39 -9.48 7.40
N PRO A 123 20.77 -9.56 8.70
CA PRO A 123 19.92 -9.12 9.80
C PRO A 123 19.43 -7.68 9.64
N LEU A 124 20.29 -6.82 9.09
CA LEU A 124 19.99 -5.41 8.85
C LEU A 124 18.76 -5.22 7.94
N VAL A 125 18.50 -6.14 7.01
CA VAL A 125 17.31 -6.09 6.16
C VAL A 125 16.06 -6.30 7.02
N ALA A 126 16.07 -7.33 7.88
CA ALA A 126 14.95 -7.61 8.78
C ALA A 126 14.69 -6.47 9.78
N GLU A 127 15.75 -5.78 10.23
CA GLU A 127 15.67 -4.64 11.14
C GLU A 127 15.15 -3.36 10.44
N LYS A 128 15.70 -3.02 9.27
CA LYS A 128 15.44 -1.72 8.62
C LYS A 128 14.17 -1.69 7.79
N LEU A 129 13.78 -2.82 7.20
CA LEU A 129 12.61 -2.89 6.34
C LEU A 129 11.33 -2.37 7.04
N PRO A 130 10.99 -2.78 8.28
CA PRO A 130 9.81 -2.31 9.00
C PRO A 130 9.98 -0.94 9.69
N GLY A 131 11.02 -0.16 9.37
CA GLY A 131 11.28 1.14 10.00
C GLY A 131 10.14 2.15 9.81
N GLU A 132 9.98 3.08 10.75
CA GLU A 132 8.97 4.14 10.72
C GLU A 132 9.53 5.41 10.06
N TYR A 133 9.81 5.35 8.75
CA TYR A 133 10.53 6.45 8.09
C TYR A 133 9.65 7.63 7.70
N THR A 134 8.36 7.40 7.43
CA THR A 134 7.42 8.45 7.08
C THR A 134 6.03 8.12 7.61
N SER A 135 5.36 9.10 8.24
CA SER A 135 3.99 8.94 8.69
C SER A 135 3.01 9.18 7.54
N MET A 136 1.91 8.45 7.53
CA MET A 136 0.84 8.62 6.57
C MET A 136 0.03 9.89 6.89
N PRO A 137 -0.33 10.74 5.90
CA PRO A 137 -1.08 11.96 6.17
C PRO A 137 -2.41 11.67 6.87
N GLY A 138 -2.67 12.40 7.97
CA GLY A 138 -3.83 12.18 8.82
C GLY A 138 -3.73 10.98 9.77
N GLU A 139 -2.79 10.06 9.55
CA GLU A 139 -2.64 8.82 10.31
C GLU A 139 -1.26 8.78 11.00
N PRO A 140 -1.01 9.59 12.04
CA PRO A 140 0.32 9.74 12.65
C PRO A 140 0.87 8.46 13.30
N LYS A 141 0.01 7.45 13.52
CA LYS A 141 0.39 6.14 14.06
C LYS A 141 0.64 5.09 12.97
N VAL A 142 0.42 5.44 11.71
CA VAL A 142 0.67 4.57 10.56
C VAL A 142 1.89 5.11 9.82
N HIS A 143 2.89 4.27 9.67
CA HIS A 143 4.15 4.62 9.03
C HIS A 143 4.39 3.78 7.79
N TYR A 144 5.17 4.31 6.86
CA TYR A 144 5.70 3.57 5.73
C TYR A 144 7.21 3.37 5.90
N GLY A 145 7.64 2.11 5.81
CA GLY A 145 9.02 1.67 5.83
C GLY A 145 9.60 1.48 4.44
N TYR A 146 10.57 0.58 4.30
CA TYR A 146 11.06 0.19 2.97
C TYR A 146 10.14 -0.85 2.35
N GLY A 147 9.05 -0.38 1.73
CA GLY A 147 8.09 -1.25 1.03
C GLY A 147 7.10 -1.97 1.94
N VAL A 148 6.82 -1.44 3.14
CA VAL A 148 5.83 -1.97 4.09
C VAL A 148 5.16 -0.85 4.86
N LEU A 149 3.91 -1.07 5.27
CA LEU A 149 3.21 -0.29 6.27
C LEU A 149 3.52 -0.83 7.67
N ASN A 150 3.65 0.06 8.64
CA ASN A 150 3.80 -0.24 10.05
C ASN A 150 2.71 0.47 10.86
N PHE A 151 1.96 -0.27 11.66
CA PHE A 151 0.90 0.26 12.51
C PHE A 151 0.61 -0.67 13.68
N GLU A 152 -0.14 -0.18 14.67
CA GLU A 152 -0.67 -1.01 15.73
C GLU A 152 -2.10 -1.47 15.40
N GLN A 153 -2.37 -2.76 15.54
CA GLN A 153 -3.70 -3.34 15.43
C GLN A 153 -4.07 -3.99 16.77
N ARG A 154 -5.01 -3.38 17.51
CA ARG A 154 -5.57 -3.91 18.76
C ARG A 154 -4.48 -4.33 19.77
N GLY A 155 -3.48 -3.47 20.00
CA GLY A 155 -2.36 -3.74 20.92
C GLY A 155 -1.17 -4.49 20.32
N ILE A 156 -1.23 -4.87 19.03
CA ILE A 156 -0.17 -5.64 18.37
C ILE A 156 0.46 -4.83 17.25
N ARG A 157 1.78 -4.64 17.33
CA ARG A 157 2.56 -4.01 16.26
C ARG A 157 2.57 -4.90 15.03
N THR A 158 2.28 -4.29 13.90
CA THR A 158 2.01 -4.94 12.62
C THR A 158 2.94 -4.38 11.55
N VAL A 159 3.46 -5.27 10.70
CA VAL A 159 4.13 -4.93 9.45
C VAL A 159 3.37 -5.55 8.29
N MET A 160 3.05 -4.78 7.26
CA MET A 160 2.13 -5.22 6.21
C MET A 160 2.51 -4.73 4.82
N HIS A 161 2.26 -5.54 3.80
CA HIS A 161 2.10 -5.02 2.44
C HIS A 161 0.96 -5.75 1.72
N GLY A 162 0.11 -4.98 1.05
CA GLY A 162 -0.92 -5.48 0.14
C GLY A 162 -0.39 -5.51 -1.30
N GLY A 163 -0.99 -6.34 -2.14
CA GLY A 163 -0.65 -6.45 -3.54
C GLY A 163 -1.90 -6.42 -4.41
N PHE A 164 -1.83 -5.60 -5.44
CA PHE A 164 -2.83 -5.53 -6.49
C PHE A 164 -2.12 -5.71 -7.83
N SER A 165 -2.59 -6.65 -8.63
CA SER A 165 -2.25 -6.70 -10.05
C SER A 165 -3.49 -7.10 -10.83
N ARG A 166 -3.48 -6.86 -12.15
CA ARG A 166 -4.56 -7.30 -13.02
C ARG A 166 -4.69 -8.82 -12.92
N GLY A 167 -5.81 -9.29 -12.36
CA GLY A 167 -6.11 -10.70 -12.19
C GLY A 167 -5.67 -11.29 -10.86
N TYR A 168 -5.00 -10.54 -9.98
CA TYR A 168 -4.42 -11.09 -8.76
C TYR A 168 -4.55 -10.13 -7.58
N GLY A 169 -4.61 -10.70 -6.38
CA GLY A 169 -4.50 -9.97 -5.13
C GLY A 169 -3.62 -10.73 -4.15
N SER A 170 -2.88 -10.00 -3.33
CA SER A 170 -2.04 -10.61 -2.31
C SER A 170 -1.94 -9.74 -1.07
N MET A 171 -1.58 -10.33 0.05
CA MET A 171 -1.35 -9.62 1.30
C MET A 171 -0.43 -10.44 2.19
N ILE A 172 0.58 -9.78 2.77
CA ILE A 172 1.39 -10.31 3.85
C ILE A 172 1.22 -9.36 5.03
N GLN A 173 0.87 -9.91 6.19
CA GLN A 173 0.80 -9.18 7.45
C GLN A 173 1.53 -9.96 8.53
N ILE A 174 2.50 -9.32 9.18
CA ILE A 174 3.41 -9.91 10.15
C ILE A 174 3.19 -9.22 11.50
N ALA A 175 3.18 -10.00 12.57
CA ALA A 175 3.22 -9.57 13.96
C ALA A 175 4.57 -10.00 14.55
N PRO A 176 5.64 -9.18 14.43
CA PRO A 176 7.00 -9.64 14.67
C PRO A 176 7.23 -10.16 16.09
N ALA A 177 6.74 -9.43 17.09
CA ALA A 177 6.89 -9.80 18.50
C ALA A 177 6.15 -11.08 18.89
N GLN A 178 5.18 -11.52 18.08
CA GLN A 178 4.38 -12.71 18.29
C GLN A 178 4.84 -13.89 17.43
N HIS A 179 5.91 -13.71 16.63
CA HIS A 179 6.39 -14.71 15.67
C HIS A 179 5.26 -15.27 14.79
N PHE A 180 4.34 -14.41 14.40
CA PHE A 180 3.12 -14.78 13.67
C PHE A 180 2.98 -13.97 12.38
N ALA A 181 2.40 -14.59 11.36
CA ALA A 181 2.08 -13.91 10.13
C ALA A 181 0.90 -14.56 9.41
N VAL A 182 0.22 -13.78 8.58
CA VAL A 182 -0.81 -14.23 7.65
C VAL A 182 -0.39 -13.86 6.24
N ILE A 183 -0.45 -14.84 5.33
CA ILE A 183 -0.20 -14.68 3.91
C ILE A 183 -1.48 -15.06 3.17
N VAL A 184 -1.97 -14.16 2.32
CA VAL A 184 -3.09 -14.41 1.43
C VAL A 184 -2.62 -14.15 0.00
N VAL A 185 -2.91 -15.09 -0.89
CA VAL A 185 -2.76 -14.91 -2.35
C VAL A 185 -4.04 -15.36 -3.02
N THR A 186 -4.51 -14.56 -3.98
CA THR A 186 -5.73 -14.82 -4.73
C THR A 186 -5.48 -14.57 -6.22
N ASN A 187 -6.24 -15.26 -7.06
CA ASN A 187 -6.21 -15.11 -8.50
C ASN A 187 -7.43 -14.33 -9.02
N LYS A 188 -7.83 -13.30 -8.26
CA LYS A 188 -8.87 -12.34 -8.61
C LYS A 188 -8.33 -10.93 -8.37
N SER A 189 -8.51 -10.01 -9.33
CA SER A 189 -7.96 -8.65 -9.26
C SER A 189 -8.20 -7.97 -7.90
N GLY A 190 -7.11 -7.63 -7.21
CA GLY A 190 -7.14 -6.82 -5.98
C GLY A 190 -7.72 -7.48 -4.74
N GLU A 191 -8.12 -8.75 -4.81
CA GLU A 191 -8.76 -9.42 -3.68
C GLU A 191 -7.72 -9.82 -2.63
N THR A 192 -7.83 -9.24 -1.43
CA THR A 192 -6.87 -9.46 -0.32
C THR A 192 -7.47 -10.23 0.86
N LEU A 193 -8.75 -10.64 0.78
CA LEU A 193 -9.50 -11.37 1.81
C LEU A 193 -9.32 -10.82 3.23
N PRO A 194 -9.59 -9.52 3.47
CA PRO A 194 -9.35 -8.89 4.77
C PRO A 194 -10.12 -9.57 5.92
N ARG A 195 -11.30 -10.13 5.66
CA ARG A 195 -12.07 -10.89 6.67
C ARG A 195 -11.34 -12.16 7.12
N THR A 196 -10.77 -12.92 6.18
CA THR A 196 -9.98 -14.12 6.48
C THR A 196 -8.76 -13.77 7.30
N ARG A 197 -8.02 -12.73 6.89
CA ARG A 197 -6.87 -12.21 7.63
C ARG A 197 -7.23 -11.78 9.05
N ASN A 198 -8.26 -10.94 9.20
CA ASN A 198 -8.70 -10.48 10.51
C ASN A 198 -9.14 -11.65 11.39
N LYS A 199 -9.84 -12.63 10.82
CA LYS A 199 -10.25 -13.81 11.58
C LYS A 199 -9.07 -14.64 12.06
N ALA A 200 -8.04 -14.82 11.24
CA ALA A 200 -6.81 -15.48 11.67
C ALA A 200 -6.14 -14.71 12.82
N TRP A 201 -6.07 -13.38 12.75
CA TRP A 201 -5.55 -12.55 13.84
C TRP A 201 -6.33 -12.74 15.15
N GLU A 202 -7.67 -12.76 15.09
CA GLU A 202 -8.52 -13.00 16.26
C GLU A 202 -8.33 -14.40 16.87
N LEU A 203 -8.06 -15.42 16.04
CA LEU A 203 -7.92 -16.79 16.51
C LEU A 203 -6.55 -17.06 17.15
N PHE A 204 -5.50 -16.38 16.69
CA PHE A 204 -4.12 -16.73 17.05
C PHE A 204 -3.37 -15.68 17.87
N LEU A 205 -3.90 -14.46 17.99
CA LEU A 205 -3.22 -13.36 18.70
C LEU A 205 -4.04 -12.86 19.91
N PRO A 206 -3.37 -12.41 20.98
CA PRO A 206 -4.01 -11.83 22.15
C PRO A 206 -4.43 -10.38 21.88
N LEU A 207 -5.34 -10.18 20.93
CA LEU A 207 -5.82 -8.86 20.55
C LEU A 207 -6.60 -8.23 21.70
N LYS A 208 -6.31 -6.95 22.00
CA LYS A 208 -7.17 -6.15 22.88
C LYS A 208 -8.60 -6.11 22.32
N PRO A 209 -9.64 -5.94 23.14
CA PRO A 209 -10.99 -5.70 22.64
C PRO A 209 -10.99 -4.56 21.61
N GLU A 210 -11.88 -4.65 20.63
CA GLU A 210 -12.08 -3.54 19.71
C GLU A 210 -12.66 -2.37 20.53
N GLU A 211 -11.89 -1.29 20.61
CA GLU A 211 -12.40 -0.08 21.23
C GLU A 211 -13.52 0.46 20.35
N PRO A 212 -14.68 0.83 20.93
CA PRO A 212 -15.74 1.47 20.16
C PRO A 212 -15.12 2.68 19.46
N GLN A 213 -15.17 2.70 18.12
CA GLN A 213 -14.76 3.90 17.42
C GLN A 213 -15.64 5.05 17.89
N GLU A 214 -15.03 6.10 18.43
CA GLU A 214 -15.76 7.33 18.72
C GLU A 214 -16.41 7.78 17.43
N ARG A 215 -17.73 7.91 17.44
CA ARG A 215 -18.45 8.44 16.28
C ARG A 215 -17.92 9.82 15.99
N LYS A 216 -17.36 9.99 14.79
CA LYS A 216 -16.94 11.31 14.33
C LYS A 216 -18.15 12.21 14.28
N THR A 217 -18.02 13.38 14.86
CA THR A 217 -19.03 14.43 14.77
C THR A 217 -18.55 15.50 13.79
N ALA A 218 -19.46 15.97 12.93
CA ALA A 218 -19.17 17.11 12.08
C ALA A 218 -18.83 18.34 12.93
N GLN A 219 -17.71 18.98 12.61
CA GLN A 219 -17.26 20.21 13.24
C GLN A 219 -17.70 21.43 12.41
N PRO A 220 -17.87 22.62 13.03
CA PRO A 220 -18.12 23.85 12.29
C PRO A 220 -17.03 24.11 11.24
N LEU A 221 -17.47 24.42 10.02
CA LEU A 221 -16.63 24.78 8.90
C LEU A 221 -16.80 26.28 8.60
N SER A 222 -15.71 27.05 8.70
CA SER A 222 -15.73 28.45 8.33
C SER A 222 -15.64 28.66 6.82
N ALA A 223 -16.05 29.83 6.33
CA ALA A 223 -15.93 30.17 4.90
C ALA A 223 -14.47 30.18 4.41
N PHE A 224 -13.54 30.62 5.26
CA PHE A 224 -12.10 30.58 4.96
C PHE A 224 -11.60 29.15 4.80
N GLU A 225 -11.94 28.25 5.72
CA GLU A 225 -11.56 26.83 5.62
C GLU A 225 -12.20 26.17 4.40
N ALA A 226 -13.48 26.45 4.12
CA ALA A 226 -14.16 25.94 2.94
C ALA A 226 -13.43 26.37 1.65
N ALA A 227 -13.03 27.64 1.54
CA ALA A 227 -12.23 28.11 0.41
C ALA A 227 -10.84 27.45 0.36
N ASN A 228 -10.21 27.21 1.52
CA ASN A 228 -8.89 26.60 1.60
C ASN A 228 -8.90 25.11 1.19
N PHE A 229 -9.91 24.33 1.58
CA PHE A 229 -10.05 22.93 1.15
C PHE A 229 -10.48 22.78 -0.31
N ALA A 230 -11.28 23.72 -0.83
CA ALA A 230 -11.80 23.63 -2.19
C ALA A 230 -10.69 23.74 -3.24
N GLY A 231 -10.83 22.97 -4.32
CA GLY A 231 -9.89 22.95 -5.43
C GLY A 231 -9.80 21.58 -6.11
N LYS A 232 -9.07 21.56 -7.23
CA LYS A 232 -8.72 20.35 -7.94
C LYS A 232 -7.33 19.90 -7.49
N TYR A 233 -7.19 18.63 -7.15
CA TYR A 233 -5.94 18.00 -6.74
C TYR A 233 -5.59 16.90 -7.74
N VAL A 234 -4.32 16.82 -8.15
CA VAL A 234 -3.89 15.97 -9.25
C VAL A 234 -2.65 15.15 -8.87
N ASN A 235 -2.63 13.88 -9.27
CA ASN A 235 -1.46 13.02 -9.29
C ASN A 235 -1.48 12.15 -10.55
N GLY A 236 -0.76 12.58 -11.59
CA GLY A 236 -0.83 11.95 -12.90
C GLY A 236 -2.28 11.87 -13.41
N PRO A 237 -2.81 10.67 -13.71
CA PRO A 237 -4.20 10.52 -14.16
C PRO A 237 -5.24 10.59 -13.02
N GLN A 238 -4.83 10.50 -11.76
CA GLN A 238 -5.74 10.58 -10.62
C GLN A 238 -6.08 12.04 -10.31
N THR A 239 -7.36 12.31 -10.05
CA THR A 239 -7.86 13.64 -9.72
C THR A 239 -8.87 13.53 -8.59
N TRP A 240 -8.79 14.48 -7.64
CA TRP A 240 -9.82 14.75 -6.66
C TRP A 240 -10.28 16.19 -6.86
N GLU A 241 -11.58 16.44 -6.82
CA GLU A 241 -12.12 17.79 -6.96
C GLU A 241 -13.06 18.08 -5.80
N VAL A 242 -12.64 18.99 -4.93
CA VAL A 242 -13.41 19.46 -3.78
C VAL A 242 -14.10 20.76 -4.17
N LEU A 243 -15.41 20.73 -4.26
CA LEU A 243 -16.27 21.84 -4.64
C LEU A 243 -16.73 22.60 -3.39
N ASN A 244 -16.77 23.93 -3.45
CA ASN A 244 -17.43 24.76 -2.45
C ASN A 244 -18.74 25.30 -3.04
N LYS A 245 -19.88 24.90 -2.46
CA LYS A 245 -21.21 25.38 -2.84
C LYS A 245 -21.85 26.00 -1.61
N ASP A 246 -21.90 27.34 -1.59
CA ASP A 246 -22.50 28.13 -0.51
C ASP A 246 -21.96 27.78 0.90
N GLY A 247 -20.64 27.58 1.01
CA GLY A 247 -19.97 27.27 2.28
C GLY A 247 -20.01 25.79 2.68
N LYS A 248 -20.62 24.93 1.85
CA LYS A 248 -20.59 23.47 2.01
C LYS A 248 -19.60 22.84 1.02
N LEU A 249 -18.88 21.83 1.48
CA LEU A 249 -17.89 21.13 0.66
C LEU A 249 -18.46 19.85 0.08
N TYR A 250 -18.10 19.56 -1.16
CA TYR A 250 -18.47 18.33 -1.83
C TYR A 250 -17.29 17.71 -2.55
N LEU A 251 -17.14 16.40 -2.47
CA LEU A 251 -16.23 15.65 -3.34
C LEU A 251 -16.98 15.32 -4.63
N LYS A 252 -16.46 15.78 -5.77
CA LYS A 252 -17.01 15.44 -7.07
C LYS A 252 -16.78 13.96 -7.37
N GLN A 253 -17.85 13.25 -7.71
CA GLN A 253 -17.80 11.83 -8.11
C GLN A 253 -18.67 11.57 -9.33
N GLU A 254 -18.38 10.47 -10.02
CA GLU A 254 -19.25 9.94 -11.07
C GLU A 254 -20.57 9.47 -10.44
N GLY A 255 -21.69 10.04 -10.89
CA GLY A 255 -23.02 9.71 -10.35
C GLY A 255 -23.55 10.69 -9.28
N GLY A 256 -22.77 11.70 -8.90
CA GLY A 256 -23.21 12.80 -8.03
C GLY A 256 -22.17 13.24 -7.03
N ASP A 257 -22.25 14.51 -6.63
CA ASP A 257 -21.31 15.08 -5.66
C ASP A 257 -21.63 14.62 -4.23
N VAL A 258 -20.60 14.18 -3.51
CA VAL A 258 -20.73 13.65 -2.14
C VAL A 258 -20.45 14.75 -1.13
N LEU A 259 -21.38 14.99 -0.20
CA LEU A 259 -21.21 15.98 0.87
C LEU A 259 -20.04 15.60 1.78
N LEU A 260 -19.15 16.57 2.03
CA LEU A 260 -18.00 16.46 2.93
C LEU A 260 -18.29 17.22 4.22
N SER A 261 -17.98 16.60 5.36
CA SER A 261 -18.06 17.22 6.68
C SER A 261 -16.67 17.37 7.28
N LYS A 262 -16.38 18.51 7.89
CA LYS A 262 -15.13 18.70 8.64
C LYS A 262 -15.14 17.79 9.87
N SER A 263 -14.08 17.01 10.04
CA SER A 263 -13.90 16.08 11.16
C SER A 263 -12.57 16.28 11.90
N GLY A 264 -11.75 17.21 11.43
CA GLY A 264 -10.51 17.66 12.08
C GLY A 264 -9.93 18.89 11.38
N ALA A 265 -8.80 19.40 11.89
CA ALA A 265 -8.16 20.60 11.36
C ALA A 265 -7.80 20.49 9.87
N TYR A 266 -7.30 19.33 9.45
CA TYR A 266 -6.94 19.03 8.06
C TYR A 266 -7.59 17.73 7.57
N ARG A 267 -8.84 17.52 7.97
CA ARG A 267 -9.58 16.29 7.68
C ARG A 267 -11.03 16.59 7.35
N LEU A 268 -11.47 16.03 6.22
CA LEU A 268 -12.87 15.97 5.83
C LEU A 268 -13.29 14.50 5.79
N SER A 269 -14.53 14.22 6.17
CA SER A 269 -15.10 12.88 6.15
C SER A 269 -16.42 12.84 5.39
N PHE A 270 -16.78 11.67 4.91
CA PHE A 270 -18.04 11.42 4.19
C PHE A 270 -18.55 10.00 4.40
N GLY A 271 -19.81 9.78 4.02
CA GLY A 271 -20.56 8.56 4.30
C GLY A 271 -21.58 8.77 5.43
N PRO A 272 -22.54 7.84 5.60
CA PRO A 272 -23.61 7.97 6.58
C PRO A 272 -23.11 8.11 8.03
N GLU A 273 -21.96 7.52 8.34
CA GLU A 273 -21.35 7.53 9.68
C GLU A 273 -20.02 8.29 9.70
N LEU A 274 -19.70 9.04 8.64
CA LEU A 274 -18.40 9.70 8.43
C LEU A 274 -17.21 8.71 8.48
N GLU A 275 -17.46 7.51 7.97
CA GLU A 275 -16.52 6.39 8.02
C GLU A 275 -15.37 6.52 7.01
N ASN A 276 -15.52 7.34 5.97
CA ASN A 276 -14.49 7.60 4.97
C ASN A 276 -13.83 8.95 5.23
N ASP A 277 -12.50 9.02 5.07
CA ASP A 277 -11.71 10.22 5.35
C ASP A 277 -10.89 10.66 4.13
N LEU A 278 -10.73 11.98 4.03
CA LEU A 278 -9.72 12.63 3.23
C LEU A 278 -8.84 13.44 4.17
N ALA A 279 -7.54 13.16 4.16
CA ALA A 279 -6.57 13.98 4.86
C ALA A 279 -6.05 15.07 3.92
N PHE A 280 -5.68 16.21 4.48
CA PHE A 280 -5.08 17.31 3.74
C PHE A 280 -3.76 17.70 4.37
N VAL A 281 -2.80 18.12 3.55
CA VAL A 281 -1.48 18.55 4.01
C VAL A 281 -1.30 20.03 3.66
N PRO A 282 -1.20 20.91 4.67
CA PRO A 282 -0.96 22.32 4.45
C PRO A 282 0.52 22.59 4.16
N ASN A 283 0.79 23.73 3.52
CA ASN A 283 2.13 24.31 3.47
C ASN A 283 2.47 25.05 4.80
N ALA A 284 3.66 25.65 4.88
CA ALA A 284 4.12 26.37 6.07
C ALA A 284 3.25 27.59 6.47
N ARG A 285 2.35 28.07 5.57
CA ARG A 285 1.41 29.18 5.81
C ARG A 285 0.02 28.68 6.23
N GLY A 286 -0.22 27.38 6.30
CA GLY A 286 -1.52 26.81 6.60
C GLY A 286 -2.47 26.68 5.39
N GLU A 287 -2.00 27.00 4.19
CA GLU A 287 -2.77 26.82 2.96
C GLU A 287 -2.71 25.36 2.53
N ILE A 288 -3.84 24.76 2.17
CA ILE A 288 -3.88 23.36 1.74
C ILE A 288 -3.13 23.21 0.41
N GLU A 289 -2.09 22.37 0.40
CA GLU A 289 -1.30 22.08 -0.80
C GLU A 289 -1.56 20.67 -1.34
N TYR A 290 -1.86 19.70 -0.47
CA TYR A 290 -2.14 18.33 -0.87
C TYR A 290 -3.42 17.78 -0.27
N ILE A 291 -4.05 16.89 -1.00
CA ILE A 291 -5.04 15.93 -0.50
C ILE A 291 -4.38 14.55 -0.42
N PHE A 292 -4.78 13.73 0.52
CA PHE A 292 -4.35 12.35 0.68
C PHE A 292 -5.56 11.42 0.85
N ASP A 293 -5.58 10.37 0.04
CA ASP A 293 -6.64 9.37 -0.01
C ASP A 293 -6.05 7.97 -0.24
N GLY A 294 -6.31 7.07 0.70
CA GLY A 294 -5.81 5.70 0.70
C GLY A 294 -4.28 5.60 0.81
N LEU A 295 -3.58 5.59 -0.33
CA LEU A 295 -2.12 5.51 -0.41
C LEU A 295 -1.50 6.64 -1.25
N TYR A 296 -2.33 7.50 -1.85
CA TYR A 296 -1.89 8.49 -2.82
C TYR A 296 -2.17 9.89 -2.31
N SER A 297 -1.23 10.79 -2.55
CA SER A 297 -1.46 12.22 -2.43
C SER A 297 -1.70 12.85 -3.80
N GLY A 298 -2.57 13.85 -3.87
CA GLY A 298 -2.77 14.73 -5.01
C GLY A 298 -2.34 16.16 -4.68
N ARG A 299 -1.59 16.82 -5.57
CA ARG A 299 -1.20 18.22 -5.39
C ARG A 299 -2.30 19.14 -5.88
N LYS A 300 -2.63 20.17 -5.10
CA LYS A 300 -3.59 21.20 -5.48
C LYS A 300 -3.11 21.91 -6.75
N ALA A 301 -3.95 21.93 -7.77
CA ALA A 301 -3.72 22.68 -9.00
C ALA A 301 -3.72 24.18 -8.67
N ARG A 302 -2.76 24.90 -9.27
CA ARG A 302 -2.70 26.35 -9.19
C ARG A 302 -3.75 26.99 -10.08
#